data_AF-A0A3B9BXG5-F1
#
_entry.id   AF-A0A3B9BXG5-F1
#
_cell.length_a   1.000
_cell.length_b   1.000
_cell.length_c   1.000
_cell.angle_alpha   90.00
_cell.angle_beta   90.00
_cell.angle_gamma   90.00
#
_symmetry.space_group_name_H-M   'P 1'
#
loop_
_entity.id
_entity.type
_entity.pdbx_description
1 polymer ?
#
loop_
_entity_poly.entity_id
_entity_poly.type
_entity_poly.pdbx_seq_one_letter_code
_entity_poly.pdbx_strand_id
1 'polypeptide(L)'
;MKQKIVALIPARYAASRFPGKLPKVLKGKTIIRRTFEAVQKSALFDDVVVVCDDDSIEHEIQSIGGTTFRSSREFESGSDRISEA
;
A
#
# COMPACT_ATOMS: atom_id res chain seq x y z
N MET A 1 -7.83 -12.63 25.15
CA MET A 1 -7.58 -11.44 24.29
C MET A 1 -7.88 -11.82 22.86
N LYS A 2 -8.64 -11.03 22.09
CA LYS A 2 -8.89 -11.30 20.67
C LYS A 2 -7.62 -10.93 19.88
N GLN A 3 -7.15 -11.82 19.01
CA GLN A 3 -6.03 -11.52 18.12
C GLN A 3 -6.44 -10.47 17.09
N LYS A 4 -5.57 -9.50 16.85
CA LYS A 4 -5.74 -8.46 15.84
C LYS A 4 -5.19 -8.95 14.50
N ILE A 5 -5.97 -8.80 13.44
CA ILE A 5 -5.60 -9.19 12.07
C ILE A 5 -5.36 -7.92 11.26
N VAL A 6 -4.14 -7.73 10.77
CA VAL A 6 -3.73 -6.53 10.03
C VAL A 6 -3.37 -6.90 8.59
N ALA A 7 -3.85 -6.12 7.62
CA ALA A 7 -3.43 -6.23 6.23
C ALA A 7 -2.28 -5.28 5.92
N LEU A 8 -1.20 -5.81 5.37
CA LEU A 8 -0.06 -5.05 4.86
C LEU A 8 -0.06 -5.10 3.33
N ILE A 9 -0.12 -3.94 2.69
CA ILE A 9 -0.14 -3.80 1.23
C ILE A 9 1.25 -3.34 0.77
N PRO A 10 2.10 -4.22 0.21
CA PRO A 10 3.39 -3.80 -0.33
C PRO A 10 3.20 -3.02 -1.64
N ALA A 11 3.73 -1.80 -1.67
CA ALA A 11 3.50 -0.81 -2.72
C ALA A 11 4.81 -0.15 -3.15
N ARG A 12 5.50 -0.76 -4.13
CA ARG A 12 6.72 -0.18 -4.72
C ARG A 12 6.41 0.72 -5.92
N TYR A 13 7.14 1.82 -6.06
CA TYR A 13 7.04 2.69 -7.22
C TYR A 13 7.64 2.07 -8.49
N ALA A 14 8.81 1.44 -8.34
CA ALA A 14 9.55 0.88 -9.46
C ALA A 14 8.77 -0.26 -10.15
N ALA A 15 8.52 -0.09 -11.46
CA ALA A 15 7.84 -1.06 -12.30
C ALA A 15 8.35 -0.98 -13.74
N SER A 16 8.94 -2.07 -14.26
CA SER A 16 9.58 -2.08 -15.58
C SER A 16 8.60 -2.04 -16.76
N ARG A 17 7.56 -2.89 -16.72
CA ARG A 17 6.56 -3.00 -17.81
C ARG A 17 5.48 -1.93 -17.78
N PHE A 18 5.28 -1.29 -16.63
CA PHE A 18 4.33 -0.20 -16.48
C PHE A 18 4.86 0.81 -15.45
N PRO A 19 5.74 1.73 -15.87
CA PRO A 19 6.43 2.67 -14.97
C PRO A 19 5.45 3.52 -14.15
N GLY A 20 5.70 3.64 -12.85
CA GLY A 20 4.85 4.40 -11.93
C GLY A 20 3.41 3.87 -11.86
N LYS A 21 3.23 2.54 -11.98
CA LYS A 21 1.91 1.89 -12.04
C LYS A 21 0.96 2.34 -10.93
N LEU A 22 1.41 2.30 -9.68
CA LEU A 22 0.57 2.47 -8.50
C LEU A 22 -0.07 3.86 -8.37
N PRO A 23 0.66 4.98 -8.55
CA PRO A 23 0.08 6.32 -8.52
C PRO A 23 -0.71 6.68 -9.80
N LYS A 24 -0.68 5.88 -10.87
CA LYS A 24 -1.44 6.20 -12.08
C LYS A 24 -2.95 6.07 -11.87
N VAL A 25 -3.68 7.08 -12.35
CA VAL A 25 -5.14 7.12 -12.35
C VAL A 25 -5.71 6.23 -13.45
N LEU A 26 -6.58 5.29 -13.07
CA LEU A 26 -7.40 4.50 -13.98
C LEU A 26 -8.87 4.73 -13.63
N LYS A 27 -9.69 5.20 -14.58
CA LYS A 27 -11.13 5.46 -14.36
C LYS A 27 -11.40 6.23 -13.04
N GLY A 28 -10.71 7.35 -12.84
CA GLY A 28 -10.94 8.30 -11.74
C GLY A 28 -10.30 7.98 -10.38
N LYS A 29 -9.56 6.87 -10.23
CA LYS A 29 -8.80 6.58 -9.00
C LYS A 29 -7.42 6.01 -9.32
N THR A 30 -6.43 6.28 -8.48
CA THR A 30 -5.13 5.60 -8.58
C THR A 30 -5.27 4.10 -8.33
N ILE A 31 -4.32 3.31 -8.82
CA ILE A 31 -4.34 1.86 -8.62
C ILE A 31 -4.19 1.54 -7.12
N ILE A 32 -3.28 2.22 -6.41
CA ILE A 32 -3.06 1.95 -4.99
C ILE A 32 -4.26 2.30 -4.13
N ARG A 33 -4.92 3.44 -4.37
CA ARG A 33 -6.16 3.81 -3.68
C ARG A 33 -7.26 2.77 -3.90
N ARG A 34 -7.41 2.27 -5.12
CA ARG A 34 -8.39 1.22 -5.41
C ARG A 34 -8.15 -0.04 -4.58
N THR A 35 -6.89 -0.47 -4.49
CA THR A 35 -6.50 -1.62 -3.66
C THR A 35 -6.79 -1.38 -2.20
N PHE A 36 -6.38 -0.24 -1.65
CA PHE A 36 -6.60 0.12 -0.24
C PHE A 36 -8.09 0.14 0.12
N GLU A 37 -8.91 0.86 -0.65
CA GLU A 37 -10.36 0.90 -0.42
C GLU A 37 -11.02 -0.48 -0.55
N ALA A 38 -10.52 -1.36 -1.44
CA ALA A 38 -11.04 -2.71 -1.58
C ALA A 38 -10.73 -3.59 -0.35
N VAL A 39 -9.53 -3.47 0.21
CA VAL A 39 -9.16 -4.17 1.45
C VAL A 39 -10.00 -3.66 2.63
N GLN A 40 -10.19 -2.35 2.77
CA GLN A 40 -11.08 -1.79 3.80
C GLN A 40 -12.52 -2.30 3.67
N LYS A 41 -13.06 -2.32 2.44
CA LYS A 41 -14.42 -2.81 2.14
C LYS A 41 -14.61 -4.29 2.43
N SER A 42 -13.54 -5.09 2.47
CA SER A 42 -13.64 -6.51 2.80
C SER A 42 -14.09 -6.75 4.24
N ALA A 43 -13.86 -5.79 5.15
CA ALA A 43 -14.14 -5.92 6.59
C ALA A 43 -13.50 -7.16 7.25
N LEU A 44 -12.43 -7.70 6.66
CA LEU A 44 -11.72 -8.87 7.16
C LEU A 44 -10.59 -8.53 8.14
N PHE A 45 -10.11 -7.29 8.12
CA PHE A 45 -8.93 -6.84 8.85
C PHE A 45 -9.31 -5.72 9.82
N ASP A 46 -8.71 -5.75 11.00
CA ASP A 46 -8.86 -4.69 12.00
C ASP A 46 -8.14 -3.40 11.56
N ASP A 47 -7.05 -3.54 10.79
CA ASP A 47 -6.29 -2.41 10.21
C ASP A 47 -5.72 -2.75 8.82
N VAL A 48 -5.46 -1.70 8.05
CA VAL A 48 -4.84 -1.76 6.73
C VAL A 48 -3.70 -0.74 6.66
N VAL A 49 -2.49 -1.19 6.34
CA VAL A 49 -1.31 -0.34 6.19
C VAL A 49 -0.70 -0.54 4.81
N VAL A 50 -0.40 0.56 4.12
CA VAL A 50 0.35 0.52 2.86
C VAL A 50 1.83 0.70 3.14
N VAL A 51 2.62 -0.31 2.81
CA VAL A 51 4.08 -0.27 2.94
C VAL A 51 4.68 0.19 1.61
N CYS A 52 5.24 1.38 1.56
CA CYS A 52 5.69 2.01 0.31
C CYS A 52 7.10 2.58 0.39
N ASP A 53 7.69 2.87 -0.77
CA ASP A 53 9.05 3.42 -0.93
C ASP A 53 9.06 4.83 -1.58
N ASP A 54 7.90 5.37 -1.93
CA ASP A 54 7.77 6.58 -2.74
C ASP A 54 6.71 7.57 -2.22
N ASP A 55 7.03 8.86 -2.32
CA ASP A 55 6.22 9.95 -1.77
C ASP A 55 4.84 10.02 -2.43
N SER A 56 4.73 9.73 -3.73
CA SER A 56 3.45 9.84 -4.44
C SER A 56 2.45 8.78 -3.98
N ILE A 57 2.94 7.59 -3.63
CA ILE A 57 2.13 6.50 -3.09
C ILE A 57 1.67 6.84 -1.67
N GLU A 58 2.61 7.33 -0.86
CA GLU A 58 2.34 7.74 0.51
C GLU A 58 1.28 8.85 0.58
N HIS A 59 1.49 9.94 -0.17
CA HIS A 59 0.57 11.07 -0.20
C HIS A 59 -0.82 10.68 -0.68
N GLU A 60 -0.94 9.83 -1.72
CA GLU A 60 -2.23 9.36 -2.21
C GLU A 60 -3.03 8.66 -1.11
N ILE A 61 -2.39 7.80 -0.31
CA ILE A 61 -3.05 7.04 0.76
C ILE A 61 -3.34 7.92 1.98
N GLN A 62 -2.43 8.81 2.35
CA GLN A 62 -2.67 9.75 3.45
C GLN A 62 -3.78 10.75 3.11
N SER A 63 -3.91 11.17 1.84
CA SER A 63 -4.96 12.09 1.39
C SER A 63 -6.39 11.57 1.59
N ILE A 64 -6.54 10.24 1.71
CA ILE A 64 -7.82 9.57 1.97
C ILE A 64 -7.93 9.05 3.41
N GLY A 65 -7.03 9.48 4.30
CA GLY A 65 -7.00 9.09 5.71
C GLY A 65 -6.49 7.66 5.95
N GLY A 66 -5.77 7.07 4.99
CA GLY A 66 -5.17 5.74 5.13
C GLY A 66 -3.82 5.76 5.84
N THR A 67 -3.46 4.62 6.43
CA THR A 67 -2.19 4.44 7.13
C THR A 67 -1.10 3.98 6.17
N THR A 68 0.08 4.59 6.26
CA THR A 68 1.26 4.24 5.48
C THR A 68 2.44 3.89 6.39
N PHE A 69 3.33 3.05 5.89
CA PHE A 69 4.66 2.84 6.44
C PHE A 69 5.67 3.06 5.32
N ARG A 70 6.58 4.01 5.51
CA ARG A 70 7.63 4.32 4.53
C ARG A 70 8.83 3.42 4.78
N SER A 71 9.08 2.51 3.86
CA SER A 71 10.18 1.57 3.96
C SER A 71 11.51 2.29 3.70
N SER A 72 12.53 1.99 4.51
CA SER A 72 13.83 2.68 4.43
C SER A 72 14.78 2.05 3.41
N ARG A 73 14.42 0.89 2.87
CA ARG A 73 15.27 0.04 2.01
C ARG A 73 14.53 -0.45 0.77
N GLU A 74 15.28 -0.73 -0.28
CA GLU A 74 14.81 -1.56 -1.40
C GLU A 74 14.83 -3.04 -0.98
N PHE A 75 13.75 -3.75 -1.28
CA PHE A 75 13.60 -5.17 -0.96
C PHE A 75 13.49 -5.99 -2.24
N GLU A 76 14.22 -7.12 -2.29
CA GLU A 76 14.19 -8.06 -3.40
C GLU A 76 12.82 -8.71 -3.57
N SER A 77 12.08 -8.90 -2.48
CA SER A 77 10.76 -9.52 -2.49
C SER A 77 9.66 -8.68 -1.81
N GLY A 78 8.41 -9.10 -1.99
CA GLY A 78 7.26 -8.53 -1.27
C GLY A 78 7.24 -8.90 0.21
N SER A 79 7.72 -10.10 0.55
CA SER A 79 7.74 -10.63 1.92
C SER A 79 8.73 -9.88 2.81
N ASP A 80 9.91 -9.55 2.29
CA ASP A 80 10.92 -8.82 3.07
C ASP A 80 10.42 -7.41 3.44
N ARG A 81 9.69 -6.77 2.51
CA ARG A 81 9.07 -5.46 2.74
C ARG A 81 8.01 -5.50 3.84
N ILE A 82 7.30 -6.62 3.98
CA ILE A 82 6.34 -6.83 5.07
C ILE A 82 7.06 -7.02 6.40
N SER A 83 8.22 -7.69 6.43
CA SER A 83 8.96 -7.97 7.66
C SER A 83 9.54 -6.72 8.36
N GLU A 84 9.65 -5.58 7.68
CA GLU A 84 10.12 -4.32 8.29
C GLU A 84 9.00 -3.55 9.02
N ALA A 85 7.74 -3.83 8.71
CA ALA A 85 6.55 -3.12 9.19
C ALA A 85 5.83 -3.88 10.32
#